data_AF-A0A0D9WMA1-F1
#
_entry.id   AF-A0A0D9WMA1-F1
#
_cell.length_a   1.000
_cell.length_b   1.000
_cell.length_c   1.000
_cell.angle_alpha   90.00
_cell.angle_beta   90.00
_cell.angle_gamma   90.00
#
_symmetry.space_group_name_H-M   'P 1'
#
loop_
_entity.id
_entity.type
_entity.pdbx_description
1 polymer ?
#
loop_
_entity_poly.entity_id
_entity_poly.type
_entity_poly.pdbx_seq_one_letter_code
_entity_poly.pdbx_strand_id
1 'polypeptide(L)'
;MAIRGIHIFTTIANFLLMLTIALANESKSFISRSSSISPQDDITTILVSPNGDFSCGFYKVATNAFTFSIWFTRSSEKTVAWTATVKHTVDILKQKLSSEDQSWLLEFVDCRLDGEFNNTQATILLNIAVSCVEEDRRRRPTMSTVAEILLSHVE
;
A
#
# COMPACT_ATOMS: atom_id res chain seq x y z
N MET A 1 -52.57 33.52 14.55
CA MET A 1 -51.40 33.02 15.31
C MET A 1 -51.01 31.59 14.95
N ALA A 2 -51.96 30.66 14.73
CA ALA A 2 -51.67 29.25 14.44
C ALA A 2 -50.82 28.97 13.17
N ILE A 3 -51.08 29.67 12.06
CA ILE A 3 -50.40 29.42 10.77
C ILE A 3 -48.89 29.79 10.82
N ARG A 4 -48.53 30.82 11.61
CA ARG A 4 -47.12 31.20 11.82
C ARG A 4 -46.36 30.16 12.66
N GLY A 5 -47.02 29.54 13.63
CA GLY A 5 -46.43 28.46 14.43
C GLY A 5 -46.12 27.20 13.62
N ILE A 6 -47.00 26.85 12.67
CA ILE A 6 -46.82 25.69 11.79
C ILE A 6 -45.63 25.89 10.84
N HIS A 7 -45.45 27.09 10.28
CA HIS A 7 -44.30 27.40 9.44
C HIS A 7 -42.97 27.35 10.20
N ILE A 8 -42.93 27.82 11.45
CA ILE A 8 -41.72 27.77 12.28
C ILE A 8 -41.37 26.33 12.65
N PHE A 9 -42.38 25.51 12.97
CA PHE A 9 -42.16 24.11 13.30
C PHE A 9 -41.60 23.31 12.10
N THR A 10 -42.14 23.55 10.91
CA THR A 10 -41.68 22.87 9.68
C THR A 10 -40.29 23.29 9.24
N THR A 11 -39.92 24.57 9.37
CA THR A 11 -38.55 25.02 9.07
C THR A 11 -37.53 24.45 10.05
N ILE A 12 -37.86 24.39 11.35
CA ILE A 12 -37.00 23.78 12.37
C ILE A 12 -36.84 22.27 12.11
N ALA A 13 -37.92 21.57 11.81
CA ALA A 13 -37.87 20.13 11.51
C ALA A 13 -37.00 19.84 10.28
N ASN A 14 -37.13 20.62 9.20
CA ASN A 14 -36.30 20.47 8.00
C ASN A 14 -34.84 20.82 8.28
N PHE A 15 -34.56 21.85 9.08
CA PHE A 15 -33.19 22.20 9.47
C PHE A 15 -32.54 21.10 10.30
N LEU A 16 -33.28 20.53 11.28
CA LEU A 16 -32.81 19.38 12.06
C LEU A 16 -32.60 18.14 11.20
N LEU A 17 -33.47 17.90 10.21
CA LEU A 17 -33.32 16.81 9.24
C LEU A 17 -32.08 16.99 8.35
N MET A 18 -31.79 18.23 7.91
CA MET A 18 -30.58 18.51 7.14
C MET A 18 -29.31 18.41 8.00
N LEU A 19 -29.39 18.78 9.28
CA LEU A 19 -28.28 18.66 10.22
C LEU A 19 -27.94 17.20 10.54
N THR A 20 -28.93 16.31 10.65
CA THR A 20 -28.70 14.86 10.85
C THR A 20 -28.11 14.21 9.61
N ILE A 21 -28.54 14.59 8.40
CA ILE A 21 -27.94 14.12 7.14
C ILE A 21 -26.48 14.58 7.02
N ALA A 22 -26.18 15.84 7.39
CA ALA A 22 -24.81 16.37 7.38
C ALA A 22 -23.88 15.64 8.36
N LEU A 23 -24.36 15.32 9.57
CA LEU A 23 -23.60 14.57 10.58
C LEU A 23 -23.48 13.07 10.26
N ALA A 24 -24.43 12.50 9.51
CA ALA A 24 -24.40 11.11 9.09
C ALA A 24 -23.44 10.85 7.92
N ASN A 25 -23.00 11.89 7.20
CA ASN A 25 -22.14 11.74 6.01
C ASN A 25 -20.65 11.59 6.33
N GLU A 26 -20.30 11.33 7.59
CA GLU A 26 -18.99 10.81 7.99
C GLU A 26 -18.79 9.45 7.33
N SER A 27 -18.17 9.45 6.15
CA SER A 27 -17.74 8.25 5.44
C SER A 27 -16.62 7.60 6.24
N LYS A 28 -16.96 6.88 7.31
CA LYS A 28 -15.99 6.12 8.10
C LYS A 28 -15.45 5.00 7.23
N SER A 29 -14.33 5.26 6.59
CA SER A 29 -13.58 4.23 5.87
C SER A 29 -12.86 3.37 6.90
N PHE A 30 -13.39 2.17 7.17
CA PHE A 30 -12.71 1.17 7.98
C PHE A 30 -12.56 -0.11 7.17
N ILE A 31 -11.44 -0.79 7.36
CA ILE A 31 -11.17 -2.11 6.80
C ILE A 31 -11.30 -3.10 7.95
N SER A 32 -12.13 -4.13 7.78
CA SER A 32 -12.23 -5.19 8.77
C SER A 32 -10.96 -6.03 8.81
N ARG A 33 -10.59 -6.52 9.99
CA ARG A 33 -9.44 -7.43 10.12
C ARG A 33 -9.66 -8.65 9.20
N SER A 34 -8.61 -9.05 8.49
CA SER A 34 -8.61 -10.18 7.55
C SER A 34 -9.35 -9.96 6.22
N SER A 35 -9.81 -8.76 5.89
CA SER A 35 -10.23 -8.45 4.52
C SER A 35 -9.04 -8.15 3.61
N SER A 36 -9.11 -8.57 2.35
CA SER A 36 -8.15 -8.22 1.30
C SER A 36 -8.74 -7.16 0.38
N ILE A 37 -7.86 -6.40 -0.28
CA ILE A 37 -8.25 -5.41 -1.28
C ILE A 37 -7.45 -5.69 -2.55
N SER A 38 -8.13 -5.66 -3.68
CA SER A 38 -7.53 -5.84 -5.00
C SER A 38 -7.59 -4.51 -5.76
N PRO A 39 -6.62 -4.22 -6.63
CA PRO A 39 -6.79 -3.20 -7.65
C PRO A 39 -7.96 -3.64 -8.54
N GLN A 40 -9.10 -2.96 -8.45
CA GLN A 40 -10.28 -3.27 -9.27
C GLN A 40 -10.44 -2.30 -10.44
N ASP A 41 -10.01 -1.03 -10.30
CA ASP A 41 -10.11 0.01 -11.33
C ASP A 41 -9.15 1.18 -11.07
N ASP A 42 -9.00 2.06 -12.07
CA ASP A 42 -7.90 3.02 -12.22
C ASP A 42 -7.69 4.02 -11.07
N ILE A 43 -8.61 4.20 -10.11
CA ILE A 43 -8.36 5.08 -8.96
C ILE A 43 -9.22 4.78 -7.72
N THR A 44 -9.30 3.52 -7.28
CA THR A 44 -10.07 3.15 -6.08
C THR A 44 -9.42 3.71 -4.81
N THR A 45 -9.97 4.82 -4.28
CA THR A 45 -9.71 5.27 -2.91
C THR A 45 -10.21 4.20 -1.95
N ILE A 46 -9.32 3.66 -1.11
CA ILE A 46 -9.62 2.59 -0.16
C ILE A 46 -9.98 3.18 1.19
N LEU A 47 -9.20 4.15 1.67
CA LEU A 47 -9.43 4.83 2.94
C LEU A 47 -9.27 6.34 2.80
N VAL A 48 -9.96 7.06 3.67
CA VAL A 48 -9.86 8.51 3.88
C VAL A 48 -9.57 8.76 5.36
N SER A 49 -8.64 9.67 5.65
CA SER A 49 -8.33 10.05 7.02
C SER A 49 -9.54 10.74 7.67
N PRO A 50 -9.72 10.66 9.00
CA PRO A 50 -10.88 11.24 9.68
C PRO A 50 -11.07 12.75 9.47
N ASN A 51 -9.98 13.49 9.27
CA ASN A 51 -10.00 14.93 8.95
C ASN A 51 -10.26 15.24 7.46
N GLY A 52 -10.31 14.21 6.61
CA GLY A 52 -10.52 14.34 5.17
C GLY A 52 -9.33 14.87 4.38
N ASP A 53 -8.17 15.08 4.99
CA ASP A 53 -7.01 15.66 4.31
C ASP A 53 -6.25 14.65 3.44
N PHE A 54 -6.22 13.39 3.86
CA PHE A 54 -5.49 12.32 3.19
C PHE A 54 -6.42 11.19 2.75
N SER A 55 -6.07 10.59 1.62
CA SER A 55 -6.69 9.38 1.09
C SER A 55 -5.59 8.39 0.74
N CYS A 56 -5.87 7.10 0.82
CA CYS A 56 -4.93 6.08 0.37
C CYS A 56 -5.62 4.97 -0.44
N GLY A 57 -4.83 4.31 -1.27
CA GLY A 57 -5.30 3.24 -2.14
C GLY A 57 -4.28 2.80 -3.18
N PHE A 58 -4.74 2.00 -4.14
CA PHE A 58 -3.91 1.59 -5.27
C PHE A 58 -3.87 2.70 -6.33
N TYR A 59 -2.69 3.23 -6.58
CA TYR A 59 -2.40 4.24 -7.58
C TYR A 59 -1.80 3.57 -8.82
N LYS A 60 -2.44 3.77 -9.97
CA LYS A 60 -1.97 3.22 -11.25
C LYS A 60 -0.74 3.99 -11.75
N VAL A 61 0.37 3.28 -11.90
CA VAL A 61 1.64 3.85 -12.40
C VAL A 61 1.93 3.44 -13.86
N ALA A 62 1.29 2.39 -14.37
CA ALA A 62 1.36 1.99 -15.78
C ALA A 62 0.14 1.15 -16.20
N THR A 63 0.10 0.68 -17.45
CA THR A 63 -1.03 -0.03 -18.07
C THR A 63 -1.59 -1.19 -17.23
N ASN A 64 -0.76 -1.87 -16.43
CA ASN A 64 -1.18 -2.93 -15.48
C ASN A 64 -0.32 -2.92 -14.21
N ALA A 65 0.19 -1.76 -13.81
CA ALA A 65 1.05 -1.64 -12.64
C ALA A 65 0.42 -0.66 -11.67
N PHE A 66 0.24 -1.11 -10.43
CA PHE A 66 -0.32 -0.34 -9.34
C PHE A 66 0.66 -0.35 -8.17
N THR A 67 0.71 0.76 -7.44
CA THR A 67 1.43 0.84 -6.16
C THR A 67 0.49 1.37 -5.10
N PHE A 68 0.70 1.01 -3.84
CA PHE A 68 -0.06 1.61 -2.75
C PHE A 68 0.47 3.02 -2.47
N SER A 69 -0.42 4.00 -2.44
CA SER A 69 -0.04 5.41 -2.23
C SER A 69 -0.99 6.11 -1.27
N ILE A 70 -0.49 7.20 -0.70
CA ILE A 70 -1.23 8.17 0.11
C ILE A 70 -1.18 9.50 -0.64
N TRP A 71 -2.31 10.17 -0.82
CA TRP A 71 -2.44 11.44 -1.53
C TRP A 71 -3.32 12.43 -0.77
N PHE A 72 -3.22 13.71 -1.13
CA PHE A 72 -4.12 14.75 -0.61
C PHE A 72 -5.50 14.63 -1.24
N THR A 73 -6.53 14.45 -0.42
CA THR A 73 -7.92 14.21 -0.88
C THR A 73 -8.47 15.37 -1.69
N ARG A 74 -8.14 16.62 -1.31
CA ARG A 74 -8.67 17.85 -1.91
C ARG A 74 -7.90 18.33 -3.14
N SER A 75 -6.89 17.59 -3.61
CA SER A 75 -6.14 17.94 -4.81
C SER A 75 -6.87 17.42 -6.07
N SER A 76 -7.01 18.27 -7.09
CA SER A 76 -7.64 17.90 -8.37
C SER A 76 -6.90 16.80 -9.11
N GLU A 77 -5.59 16.66 -8.87
CA GLU A 77 -4.74 15.64 -9.50
C GLU A 77 -4.31 14.53 -8.52
N LYS A 78 -4.96 14.40 -7.35
CA LYS A 78 -4.59 13.43 -6.30
C LYS A 78 -3.09 13.44 -6.01
N THR A 79 -2.54 14.62 -5.75
CA THR A 79 -1.11 14.83 -5.48
C THR A 79 -0.62 13.84 -4.42
N VAL A 80 0.27 12.94 -4.84
CA VAL A 80 0.80 11.87 -4.00
C VAL A 80 1.69 12.48 -2.92
N ALA A 81 1.30 12.27 -1.66
CA ALA A 81 2.09 12.64 -0.49
C ALA A 81 3.18 11.59 -0.23
N TRP A 82 2.87 10.31 -0.47
CA TRP A 82 3.78 9.19 -0.31
C TRP A 82 3.38 8.00 -1.17
N THR A 83 4.34 7.22 -1.64
CA THR A 83 4.07 5.95 -2.33
C THR A 83 4.97 4.85 -1.80
N ALA A 84 4.45 3.64 -1.73
CA ALA A 84 5.26 2.46 -1.49
C ALA A 84 6.25 2.31 -2.65
N THR A 85 7.54 2.42 -2.36
CA THR A 85 8.60 2.22 -3.35
C THR A 85 9.36 0.94 -3.02
N VAL A 86 9.48 0.06 -4.02
CA VAL A 86 10.36 -1.10 -3.93
C VAL A 86 11.82 -0.65 -3.76
N LYS A 87 12.17 0.53 -4.29
CA LYS A 87 13.52 1.10 -4.20
C LYS A 87 14.02 1.21 -2.76
N HIS A 88 13.22 1.77 -1.84
CA HIS A 88 13.62 1.90 -0.44
C HIS A 88 13.87 0.53 0.22
N THR A 89 13.00 -0.45 -0.04
CA THR A 89 13.19 -1.82 0.43
C THR A 89 14.46 -2.45 -0.15
N VAL A 90 14.73 -2.22 -1.43
CA VAL A 90 15.94 -2.71 -2.10
C VAL A 90 17.20 -2.10 -1.50
N ASP A 91 17.20 -0.81 -1.18
CA ASP A 91 18.35 -0.14 -0.57
C ASP A 91 18.63 -0.68 0.85
N ILE A 92 17.58 -0.90 1.65
CA ILE A 92 17.70 -1.59 2.95
C ILE A 92 18.26 -3.00 2.78
N LEU A 93 17.73 -3.77 1.82
CA LEU A 93 18.19 -5.12 1.54
C LEU A 93 19.64 -5.14 1.09
N LYS A 94 20.08 -4.22 0.23
CA LYS A 94 21.50 -4.09 -0.16
C LYS A 94 22.40 -3.84 1.04
N GLN A 95 21.99 -2.96 1.95
CA GLN A 95 22.73 -2.69 3.18
C GLN A 95 22.83 -3.94 4.07
N LYS A 96 21.70 -4.64 4.28
CA LYS A 96 21.60 -5.84 5.10
C LYS A 96 22.31 -7.06 4.50
N LEU A 97 22.32 -7.20 3.17
CA LEU A 97 23.09 -8.23 2.47
C LEU A 97 24.60 -7.96 2.53
N SER A 98 25.00 -6.71 2.74
CA SER A 98 26.41 -6.34 2.94
C SER A 98 26.88 -6.50 4.39
N SER A 99 25.96 -6.75 5.35
CA SER A 99 26.34 -6.97 6.75
C SER A 99 26.69 -8.44 7.02
N GLU A 100 27.67 -8.66 7.88
CA GLU A 100 28.04 -10.02 8.32
C GLU A 100 26.95 -10.66 9.18
N ASP A 101 26.16 -9.86 9.90
CA ASP A 101 25.03 -10.35 10.68
C ASP A 101 23.84 -10.68 9.76
N GLN A 102 23.43 -11.95 9.78
CA GLN A 102 22.29 -12.48 9.03
C GLN A 102 21.05 -12.74 9.90
N SER A 103 21.07 -12.33 11.19
CA SER A 103 19.93 -12.50 12.11
C SER A 103 18.61 -11.91 11.58
N TRP A 104 18.71 -10.86 10.78
CA TRP A 104 17.58 -10.20 10.13
C TRP A 104 16.81 -11.07 9.13
N LEU A 105 17.40 -12.16 8.63
CA LEU A 105 16.73 -13.06 7.70
C LEU A 105 15.48 -13.68 8.33
N LEU A 106 15.48 -13.96 9.63
CA LEU A 106 14.32 -14.51 10.34
C LEU A 106 13.14 -13.53 10.40
N GLU A 107 13.43 -12.22 10.41
CA GLU A 107 12.40 -11.18 10.38
C GLU A 107 11.90 -10.91 8.95
N PHE A 108 12.78 -11.11 7.96
CA PHE A 108 12.49 -10.79 6.57
C PHE A 108 11.83 -11.94 5.79
N VAL A 109 12.26 -13.19 6.04
CA VAL A 109 11.71 -14.38 5.39
C VAL A 109 10.31 -14.65 5.93
N ASP A 110 9.41 -15.14 5.06
CA ASP A 110 8.01 -15.36 5.40
C ASP A 110 7.86 -16.22 6.65
N CYS A 111 7.08 -15.74 7.63
CA CYS A 111 6.90 -16.41 8.91
C CYS A 111 6.24 -17.80 8.79
N ARG A 112 5.57 -18.09 7.66
CA ARG A 112 4.99 -19.42 7.39
C ARG A 112 6.05 -20.51 7.18
N LEU A 113 7.30 -20.13 6.94
CA LEU A 113 8.42 -21.06 6.92
C LEU A 113 8.91 -21.41 8.32
N ASP A 114 8.42 -20.74 9.38
CA ASP A 114 8.74 -21.05 10.79
C ASP A 114 10.24 -21.12 11.12
N GLY A 115 11.07 -20.37 10.37
CA GLY A 115 12.52 -20.43 10.49
C GLY A 115 13.17 -21.67 9.86
N GLU A 116 12.39 -22.58 9.29
CA GLU A 116 12.84 -23.79 8.57
C GLU A 116 13.32 -23.42 7.15
N PHE A 117 14.44 -22.69 7.09
CA PHE A 117 15.09 -22.37 5.82
C PHE A 117 16.62 -22.27 5.99
N ASN A 118 17.34 -22.46 4.88
CA ASN A 118 18.78 -22.28 4.87
C ASN A 118 19.14 -20.81 4.64
N ASN A 119 19.83 -20.18 5.60
CA ASN A 119 20.22 -18.76 5.53
C ASN A 119 21.08 -18.42 4.30
N THR A 120 21.96 -19.33 3.88
CA THR A 120 22.80 -19.16 2.69
C THR A 120 21.95 -19.14 1.43
N GLN A 121 21.03 -20.10 1.28
CA GLN A 121 20.10 -20.14 0.14
C GLN A 121 19.19 -18.90 0.11
N ALA A 122 18.64 -18.50 1.26
CA ALA A 122 17.83 -17.29 1.39
C ALA A 122 18.61 -16.04 0.97
N THR A 123 19.87 -15.93 1.39
CA THR A 123 20.77 -14.84 1.00
C THR A 123 20.98 -14.80 -0.52
N ILE A 124 21.17 -15.95 -1.16
CA ILE A 124 21.36 -16.05 -2.61
C ILE A 124 20.08 -15.63 -3.34
N LEU A 125 18.91 -16.12 -2.91
CA LEU A 125 17.61 -15.72 -3.44
C LEU A 125 17.38 -14.22 -3.32
N LEU A 126 17.75 -13.62 -2.18
CA LEU A 126 17.62 -12.18 -1.96
C LEU A 126 18.57 -11.37 -2.84
N ASN A 127 19.81 -11.83 -3.04
CA ASN A 127 20.75 -11.20 -3.97
C ASN A 127 20.24 -11.23 -5.42
N ILE A 128 19.66 -12.34 -5.86
CA ILE A 128 18.98 -12.45 -7.16
C ILE A 128 17.83 -11.44 -7.24
N ALA A 129 16.95 -11.44 -6.24
CA ALA A 129 15.78 -10.56 -6.21
C ALA A 129 16.18 -9.08 -6.30
N VAL A 130 17.16 -8.65 -5.50
CA VAL A 130 17.73 -7.28 -5.52
C VAL A 130 18.32 -6.95 -6.89
N SER A 131 19.07 -7.87 -7.51
CA SER A 131 19.70 -7.65 -8.82
C SER A 131 18.66 -7.54 -9.95
N CYS A 132 17.56 -8.29 -9.88
CA CYS A 132 16.48 -8.26 -10.87
C CYS A 132 15.73 -6.92 -10.90
N VAL A 133 15.71 -6.19 -9.79
CA VAL A 133 15.00 -4.90 -9.65
C VAL A 133 15.94 -3.69 -9.67
N GLU A 134 17.21 -3.88 -10.06
CA GLU A 134 18.17 -2.79 -10.19
C GLU A 134 17.69 -1.68 -11.12
N GLU A 135 18.04 -0.43 -10.83
CA GLU A 135 17.60 0.72 -11.62
C GLU A 135 18.20 0.69 -13.03
N ASP A 136 19.50 0.43 -13.13
CA ASP A 136 20.16 0.22 -14.41
C ASP A 136 19.79 -1.14 -14.99
N ARG A 137 19.05 -1.11 -16.12
CA ARG A 137 18.62 -2.31 -16.86
C ARG A 137 19.79 -3.20 -17.28
N ARG A 138 20.99 -2.64 -17.49
CA ARG A 138 22.18 -3.40 -17.90
C ARG A 138 22.80 -4.20 -16.75
N ARG A 139 22.49 -3.84 -15.50
CA ARG A 139 22.94 -4.55 -14.30
C ARG A 139 22.01 -5.70 -13.92
N ARG A 140 20.81 -5.75 -14.49
CA ARG A 140 19.84 -6.83 -14.24
C ARG A 140 20.32 -8.11 -14.91
N PRO A 141 20.26 -9.26 -14.22
CA PRO A 141 20.67 -10.52 -14.79
C PRO A 141 19.71 -11.00 -15.88
N THR A 142 20.21 -11.83 -16.79
CA THR A 142 19.34 -12.58 -17.70
C THR A 142 18.71 -13.75 -16.96
N MET A 143 17.58 -14.25 -17.48
CA MET A 143 16.95 -15.45 -16.91
C MET A 143 17.86 -16.69 -16.95
N SER A 144 18.80 -16.78 -17.90
CA SER A 144 19.77 -17.88 -17.93
C SER A 144 20.72 -17.84 -16.73
N THR A 145 21.24 -16.66 -16.39
CA THR A 145 22.07 -16.46 -15.21
C THR A 145 21.29 -16.73 -13.93
N VAL A 146 20.04 -16.25 -13.84
CA VAL A 146 19.18 -16.53 -12.69
C VAL A 146 18.97 -18.05 -12.51
N ALA A 147 18.62 -18.76 -13.59
CA ALA A 147 18.40 -20.21 -13.53
C ALA A 147 19.67 -20.97 -13.14
N GLU A 148 20.82 -20.59 -13.69
CA GLU A 148 22.12 -21.20 -13.36
C GLU A 148 22.46 -21.03 -11.88
N ILE A 149 22.29 -19.84 -11.31
CA ILE A 149 22.55 -19.59 -9.88
C ILE A 149 21.60 -20.43 -9.01
N LEU A 150 20.31 -20.46 -9.35
CA LEU A 150 19.32 -21.24 -8.60
C LEU A 150 19.66 -22.73 -8.60
N LEU A 151 20.00 -23.30 -9.75
CA LEU A 151 20.33 -24.71 -9.90
C LEU A 151 21.65 -25.10 -9.22
N SER A 152 22.59 -24.17 -9.08
CA SER A 152 23.92 -24.47 -8.51
C SER A 152 24.00 -24.26 -7.00
N HIS A 153 23.08 -23.50 -6.41
CA HIS A 153 23.19 -23.09 -5.00
C HIS A 153 21.94 -23.32 -4.15
N VAL A 154 20.80 -23.70 -4.73
CA VAL A 154 19.52 -23.87 -4.02
C VAL A 154 19.01 -25.32 -4.10
N GLU A 155 19.92 -26.30 -4.19
CA GLU A 155 19.63 -27.73 -3.98
C GLU A 155 19.72 -28.12 -2.49
#